data_AF-A0A1V5B8A6-F1
#
_entry.id   AF-A0A1V5B8A6-F1
#
_cell.length_a   1.000
_cell.length_b   1.000
_cell.length_c   1.000
_cell.angle_alpha   90.00
_cell.angle_beta   90.00
_cell.angle_gamma   90.00
#
_symmetry.space_group_name_H-M   'P 1'
#
loop_
_entity.id
_entity.type
_entity.pdbx_description
1 polymer ?
#
loop_
_entity_poly.entity_id
_entity_poly.type
_entity_poly.pdbx_seq_one_letter_code
_entity_poly.pdbx_strand_id
1 'polypeptide(L)'
;MPNLKNRLTDTTKRLIRRHLKFEMCLVDEVEWHQEPGDKRFNTVTVLKRDRRAFTDDGKHYYRPKCLVPLPGIGNHLGWLFSPREGDMVMVYFYQERKGIVLFTIPNWAQLPICRPTPCDIALKGGQFRRPKRYQPTGDFLYYPYPEAKKPYCFRWFHGQDAYKAGEIGEGRDWCLIFDYCQLGHSNPECELCKTIDSIERLKNQYFKFYSEQTESRKAYPWRAEFKARCGSFWIFESTDSPGEEYTSEVYTEGEGYWAVQGAKTEDDQEVLKGHIRHHPGGDIEIHSATNDPDDDTGVRCSLAAPESSLWEFAAEIRDFTTGAYVRIEKDGKVMAYSPVEIRLTAPKIVLEGEDEIDLDAPVINQNGVQIHP
;
A
#
# COMPACT_ATOMS: atom_id res chain seq x y z
N MET A 1 -70.87 -11.98 7.73
CA MET A 1 -69.88 -13.10 7.74
C MET A 1 -68.49 -12.51 7.92
N PRO A 2 -67.68 -12.95 8.89
CA PRO A 2 -66.30 -12.49 9.03
C PRO A 2 -65.50 -12.97 7.81
N ASN A 3 -64.73 -12.09 7.21
CA ASN A 3 -64.06 -12.30 5.93
C ASN A 3 -63.05 -13.47 6.02
N LEU A 4 -63.46 -14.67 5.60
CA LEU A 4 -62.68 -15.93 5.72
C LEU A 4 -61.28 -15.80 5.09
N LYS A 5 -61.20 -15.02 4.01
CA LYS A 5 -59.95 -14.70 3.29
C LYS A 5 -58.92 -14.00 4.19
N ASN A 6 -59.37 -13.08 5.04
CA ASN A 6 -58.48 -12.36 5.96
C ASN A 6 -57.97 -13.28 7.07
N ARG A 7 -58.84 -14.14 7.64
CA ARG A 7 -58.43 -15.13 8.65
C ARG A 7 -57.43 -16.16 8.13
N LEU A 8 -57.63 -16.65 6.90
CA LEU A 8 -56.70 -17.57 6.25
C LEU A 8 -55.34 -16.89 6.04
N THR A 9 -55.36 -15.66 5.53
CA THR A 9 -54.14 -14.86 5.30
C THR A 9 -53.37 -14.61 6.60
N ASP A 10 -54.06 -14.26 7.68
CA ASP A 10 -53.43 -14.02 8.98
C ASP A 10 -52.86 -15.30 9.60
N THR A 11 -53.55 -16.43 9.44
CA THR A 11 -53.07 -17.73 9.91
C THR A 11 -51.81 -18.17 9.15
N THR A 12 -51.82 -18.03 7.82
CA THR A 12 -50.67 -18.31 6.97
C THR A 12 -49.50 -17.40 7.30
N LYS A 13 -49.72 -16.09 7.47
CA LYS A 13 -48.67 -15.15 7.92
C LYS A 13 -48.11 -15.54 9.29
N ARG A 14 -48.96 -15.99 10.22
CA ARG A 14 -48.54 -16.43 11.56
C ARG A 14 -47.69 -17.71 11.51
N LEU A 15 -48.05 -18.67 10.65
CA LEU A 15 -47.28 -19.88 10.42
C LEU A 15 -45.94 -19.57 9.75
N ILE A 16 -45.94 -18.75 8.70
CA ILE A 16 -44.71 -18.29 8.04
C ILE A 16 -43.80 -17.59 9.04
N ARG A 17 -44.30 -16.66 9.85
CA ARG A 17 -43.50 -15.98 10.90
C ARG A 17 -43.01 -16.89 12.02
N ARG A 18 -43.65 -18.04 12.25
CA ARG A 18 -43.19 -19.05 13.21
C ARG A 18 -42.02 -19.86 12.65
N HIS A 19 -42.08 -20.20 11.36
CA HIS A 19 -41.09 -21.06 10.72
C HIS A 19 -39.95 -20.30 10.04
N LEU A 20 -40.14 -19.03 9.71
CA LEU A 20 -39.14 -18.17 9.07
C LEU A 20 -38.91 -16.95 9.96
N LYS A 21 -37.69 -16.80 10.47
CA LYS A 21 -37.33 -15.66 11.32
C LYS A 21 -35.96 -15.12 10.95
N PHE A 22 -35.84 -13.80 10.91
CA PHE A 22 -34.57 -13.10 10.89
C PHE A 22 -34.30 -12.59 12.29
N GLU A 23 -33.13 -12.89 12.83
CA GLU A 23 -32.74 -12.43 14.15
C GLU A 23 -31.29 -11.96 14.17
N MET A 24 -31.05 -10.89 14.92
CA MET A 24 -29.70 -10.41 15.22
C MET A 24 -29.10 -11.28 16.32
N CYS A 25 -28.00 -11.93 16.00
CA CYS A 25 -27.32 -12.83 16.92
C CYS A 25 -25.86 -12.40 17.08
N LEU A 26 -25.28 -12.81 18.19
CA LEU A 26 -23.88 -12.63 18.51
C LEU A 26 -23.16 -13.95 18.28
N VAL A 27 -22.00 -13.93 17.63
CA VAL A 27 -21.19 -15.14 17.43
C VAL A 27 -20.52 -15.52 18.73
N ASP A 28 -20.78 -16.73 19.19
CA ASP A 28 -20.16 -17.29 20.41
C ASP A 28 -18.98 -18.19 20.06
N GLU A 29 -19.13 -19.08 19.07
CA GLU A 29 -18.07 -19.99 18.65
C GLU A 29 -18.04 -20.14 17.14
N VAL A 30 -16.87 -20.43 16.60
CA VAL A 30 -16.64 -20.65 15.16
C VAL A 30 -16.12 -22.07 14.97
N GLU A 31 -16.76 -22.84 14.09
CA GLU A 31 -16.28 -24.14 13.61
C GLU A 31 -15.81 -23.96 12.16
N TRP A 32 -14.56 -24.28 11.87
CA TRP A 32 -14.01 -24.20 10.51
C TRP A 32 -13.25 -25.47 10.15
N HIS A 33 -13.00 -25.63 8.86
CA HIS A 33 -12.19 -26.71 8.32
C HIS A 33 -10.72 -26.49 8.69
N GLN A 34 -10.19 -27.32 9.60
CA GLN A 34 -8.85 -27.14 10.18
C GLN A 34 -7.78 -28.02 9.53
N GLU A 35 -8.18 -29.19 9.02
CA GLU A 35 -7.24 -30.22 8.58
C GLU A 35 -7.67 -30.82 7.22
N PRO A 36 -6.72 -31.24 6.38
CA PRO A 36 -7.03 -31.92 5.13
C PRO A 36 -7.97 -33.11 5.34
N GLY A 37 -9.10 -33.13 4.62
CA GLY A 37 -10.09 -34.21 4.69
C GLY A 37 -11.16 -34.05 5.79
N ASP A 38 -11.09 -33.01 6.62
CA ASP A 38 -12.17 -32.68 7.54
C ASP A 38 -13.46 -32.34 6.76
N LYS A 39 -14.59 -32.93 7.18
CA LYS A 39 -15.90 -32.68 6.55
C LYS A 39 -16.70 -31.58 7.25
N ARG A 40 -16.10 -30.88 8.23
CA ARG A 40 -16.72 -29.73 8.89
C ARG A 40 -16.92 -28.61 7.88
N PHE A 41 -18.14 -28.12 7.82
CA PHE A 41 -18.47 -26.88 7.13
C PHE A 41 -18.06 -25.69 8.00
N ASN A 42 -17.85 -24.55 7.36
CA ASN A 42 -17.72 -23.29 8.07
C ASN A 42 -19.07 -22.93 8.72
N THR A 43 -19.16 -23.10 10.04
CA THR A 43 -20.38 -22.84 10.81
C THR A 43 -20.07 -22.05 12.08
N VAL A 44 -21.08 -21.41 12.63
CA VAL A 44 -20.96 -20.65 13.88
C VAL A 44 -22.05 -21.05 14.86
N THR A 45 -21.70 -21.07 16.15
CA THR A 45 -22.67 -21.06 17.24
C THR A 45 -23.02 -19.62 17.55
N VAL A 46 -24.32 -19.30 17.57
CA VAL A 46 -24.80 -17.94 17.83
C VAL A 46 -25.65 -17.87 19.08
N LEU A 47 -25.50 -16.78 19.82
CA LEU A 47 -26.36 -16.37 20.91
C LEU A 47 -27.38 -15.37 20.38
N LYS A 48 -28.68 -15.70 20.47
CA LYS A 48 -29.75 -14.77 20.09
C LYS A 48 -29.75 -13.59 21.04
N ARG A 49 -29.63 -12.37 20.50
CA ARG A 49 -29.74 -11.13 21.28
C ARG A 49 -31.20 -10.72 21.38
N ASP A 50 -31.92 -11.31 22.33
CA ASP A 50 -33.15 -10.72 22.87
C ASP A 50 -32.70 -9.94 24.11
N ARG A 51 -32.69 -8.59 24.09
CA ARG A 51 -32.21 -7.82 25.26
C ARG A 51 -33.03 -8.22 26.49
N ARG A 52 -32.41 -8.84 27.50
CA ARG A 52 -32.92 -8.86 28.87
C ARG A 52 -31.82 -8.66 29.92
N ALA A 53 -32.23 -7.97 30.99
CA ALA A 53 -31.40 -7.40 32.03
C ALA A 53 -30.57 -8.44 32.79
N PHE A 54 -29.53 -7.93 33.46
CA PHE A 54 -28.52 -8.58 34.30
C PHE A 54 -29.02 -9.61 35.36
N THR A 55 -30.33 -9.87 35.41
CA THR A 55 -31.04 -10.59 36.48
C THR A 55 -31.92 -11.74 35.97
N ASP A 56 -31.79 -12.19 34.71
CA ASP A 56 -32.64 -13.27 34.17
C ASP A 56 -31.89 -14.62 34.14
N ASP A 57 -32.46 -15.61 34.82
CA ASP A 57 -31.83 -16.88 35.16
C ASP A 57 -31.75 -17.81 33.94
N GLY A 58 -30.69 -17.66 33.13
CA GLY A 58 -30.01 -18.80 32.53
C GLY A 58 -30.64 -19.52 31.33
N LYS A 59 -31.53 -18.89 30.54
CA LYS A 59 -31.89 -19.43 29.20
C LYS A 59 -31.19 -18.69 28.08
N HIS A 60 -29.88 -18.90 27.97
CA HIS A 60 -29.14 -18.49 26.77
C HIS A 60 -29.67 -19.29 25.57
N TYR A 61 -30.33 -18.61 24.62
CA TYR A 61 -30.87 -19.25 23.42
C TYR A 61 -29.77 -19.47 22.38
N TYR A 62 -28.81 -20.32 22.71
CA TYR A 62 -27.79 -20.75 21.77
C TYR A 62 -28.41 -21.48 20.58
N ARG A 63 -27.85 -21.22 19.41
CA ARG A 63 -28.16 -21.92 18.16
C ARG A 63 -26.85 -22.40 17.54
N PRO A 64 -26.51 -23.69 17.72
CA PRO A 64 -25.27 -24.24 17.21
C PRO A 64 -25.33 -24.48 15.71
N LYS A 65 -24.16 -24.54 15.07
CA LYS A 65 -23.98 -24.97 13.68
C LYS A 65 -24.81 -24.19 12.65
N CYS A 66 -24.89 -22.86 12.81
CA CYS A 66 -25.45 -21.99 11.80
C CYS A 66 -24.48 -21.92 10.60
N LEU A 67 -24.94 -22.25 9.40
CA LEU A 67 -24.11 -22.27 8.21
C LEU A 67 -23.70 -20.86 7.79
N VAL A 68 -22.43 -20.66 7.44
CA VAL A 68 -21.94 -19.42 6.84
C VAL A 68 -21.82 -19.62 5.32
N PRO A 69 -22.65 -18.96 4.50
CA PRO A 69 -22.53 -18.99 3.06
C PRO A 69 -21.25 -18.25 2.65
N LEU A 70 -20.56 -18.79 1.65
CA LEU A 70 -19.29 -18.28 1.15
C LEU A 70 -19.44 -17.82 -0.31
N PRO A 71 -18.90 -16.64 -0.68
CA PRO A 71 -18.81 -16.25 -2.08
C PRO A 71 -17.79 -17.12 -2.81
N GLY A 72 -18.23 -17.84 -3.86
CA GLY A 72 -17.40 -18.79 -4.60
C GLY A 72 -17.08 -20.04 -3.76
N ILE A 73 -17.63 -21.20 -4.14
CA ILE A 73 -17.45 -22.47 -3.42
C ILE A 73 -17.07 -23.55 -4.43
N GLY A 74 -16.01 -24.31 -4.14
CA GLY A 74 -15.71 -25.57 -4.83
C GLY A 74 -14.26 -26.00 -4.69
N ASN A 75 -13.98 -27.31 -4.63
CA ASN A 75 -12.64 -27.93 -4.72
C ASN A 75 -11.46 -27.14 -4.12
N HIS A 76 -11.53 -26.77 -2.84
CA HIS A 76 -10.49 -25.98 -2.14
C HIS A 76 -10.22 -24.57 -2.70
N LEU A 77 -11.18 -24.02 -3.45
CA LEU A 77 -11.20 -22.67 -3.99
C LEU A 77 -12.42 -21.92 -3.42
N GLY A 78 -12.25 -20.61 -3.21
CA GLY A 78 -13.34 -19.74 -2.76
C GLY A 78 -12.86 -18.56 -1.94
N TRP A 79 -13.77 -17.61 -1.69
CA TRP A 79 -13.53 -16.54 -0.74
C TRP A 79 -13.99 -17.01 0.64
N LEU A 80 -13.05 -17.47 1.47
CA LEU A 80 -13.35 -17.88 2.84
C LEU A 80 -13.59 -16.65 3.72
N PHE A 81 -14.81 -16.50 4.22
CA PHE A 81 -15.17 -15.53 5.24
C PHE A 81 -15.91 -16.24 6.37
N SER A 82 -15.49 -16.00 7.62
CA SER A 82 -16.20 -16.44 8.82
C SER A 82 -16.36 -15.24 9.76
N PRO A 83 -17.58 -14.95 10.24
CA PRO A 83 -17.77 -14.10 11.38
C PRO A 83 -16.91 -14.58 12.55
N ARG A 84 -16.28 -13.66 13.27
CA ARG A 84 -15.40 -13.95 14.39
C ARG A 84 -16.20 -13.97 15.69
N GLU A 85 -15.65 -14.60 16.72
CA GLU A 85 -16.26 -14.54 18.06
C GLU A 85 -16.50 -13.09 18.49
N GLY A 86 -17.73 -12.81 18.91
CA GLY A 86 -18.19 -11.48 19.29
C GLY A 86 -18.70 -10.60 18.15
N ASP A 87 -18.57 -11.01 16.89
CA ASP A 87 -19.21 -10.31 15.78
C ASP A 87 -20.74 -10.42 15.88
N MET A 88 -21.45 -9.37 15.47
CA MET A 88 -22.89 -9.40 15.35
C MET A 88 -23.29 -9.81 13.92
N VAL A 89 -24.24 -10.73 13.81
CA VAL A 89 -24.68 -11.33 12.54
C VAL A 89 -26.19 -11.30 12.42
N MET A 90 -26.67 -11.15 11.19
CA MET A 90 -28.07 -11.42 10.86
C MET A 90 -28.21 -12.89 10.49
N VAL A 91 -29.09 -13.61 11.20
CA VAL A 91 -29.30 -15.05 10.99
C VAL A 91 -30.73 -15.30 10.53
N TYR A 92 -30.86 -16.03 9.42
CA TYR A 92 -32.13 -16.57 8.96
C TYR A 92 -32.34 -17.96 9.55
N PHE A 93 -33.37 -18.09 10.37
CA PHE A 93 -33.82 -19.37 10.90
C PHE A 93 -34.94 -19.91 10.02
N TYR A 94 -34.69 -21.05 9.37
CA TYR A 94 -35.67 -21.83 8.64
C TYR A 94 -36.07 -23.06 9.46
N GLN A 95 -37.38 -23.21 9.68
CA GLN A 95 -37.96 -24.18 10.61
C GLN A 95 -37.42 -23.98 12.05
N GLU A 96 -37.72 -24.90 12.98
CA GLU A 96 -37.41 -24.69 14.39
C GLU A 96 -35.91 -24.76 14.76
N ARG A 97 -35.00 -25.09 13.81
CA ARG A 97 -33.63 -25.53 14.19
C ARG A 97 -32.46 -25.11 13.30
N LYS A 98 -32.62 -24.82 12.00
CA LYS A 98 -31.47 -24.56 11.09
C LYS A 98 -31.30 -23.07 10.84
N GLY A 99 -30.17 -22.52 11.26
CA GLY A 99 -29.78 -21.13 11.02
C GLY A 99 -28.81 -21.02 9.84
N ILE A 100 -28.98 -19.97 9.03
CA ILE A 100 -28.01 -19.56 8.00
C ILE A 100 -27.63 -18.12 8.32
N VAL A 101 -26.34 -17.87 8.47
CA VAL A 101 -25.81 -16.51 8.60
C VAL A 101 -25.96 -15.82 7.24
N LEU A 102 -26.55 -14.64 7.21
CA LEU A 102 -26.69 -13.90 5.95
C LEU A 102 -25.54 -12.92 5.73
N PHE A 103 -25.22 -12.16 6.77
CA PHE A 103 -24.17 -11.14 6.76
C PHE A 103 -23.84 -10.69 8.19
N THR A 104 -22.65 -10.11 8.36
CA THR A 104 -22.28 -9.38 9.58
C THR A 104 -22.90 -7.98 9.57
N ILE A 105 -23.17 -7.46 10.77
CA ILE A 105 -23.71 -6.13 10.97
C ILE A 105 -22.90 -5.40 12.06
N PRO A 106 -22.64 -4.09 11.91
CA PRO A 106 -21.93 -3.32 12.92
C PRO A 106 -22.76 -3.24 14.21
N ASN A 107 -22.08 -3.15 15.35
CA ASN A 107 -22.71 -2.92 16.65
C ASN A 107 -22.04 -1.74 17.37
N TRP A 108 -22.59 -1.32 18.51
CA TRP A 108 -22.10 -0.18 19.28
C TRP A 108 -20.64 -0.30 19.74
N ALA A 109 -20.07 -1.51 19.78
CA ALA A 109 -18.68 -1.75 20.15
C ALA A 109 -17.75 -1.96 18.94
N GLN A 110 -18.32 -2.31 17.78
CA GLN A 110 -17.62 -2.60 16.53
C GLN A 110 -18.08 -1.60 15.48
N LEU A 111 -17.69 -0.34 15.69
CA LEU A 111 -17.98 0.74 14.76
C LEU A 111 -17.22 0.53 13.44
N PRO A 112 -17.82 0.92 12.31
CA PRO A 112 -17.13 0.89 11.03
C PRO A 112 -15.97 1.90 11.03
N ILE A 113 -15.02 1.68 10.12
CA ILE A 113 -13.89 2.57 9.90
C ILE A 113 -14.40 3.94 9.40
N CYS A 114 -13.80 5.04 9.88
CA CYS A 114 -14.11 6.38 9.39
C CYS A 114 -13.77 6.52 7.90
N ARG A 115 -14.67 7.19 7.18
CA ARG A 115 -14.52 7.53 5.77
C ARG A 115 -14.68 9.05 5.62
N PRO A 116 -13.69 9.74 5.04
CA PRO A 116 -13.76 11.18 4.79
C PRO A 116 -14.97 11.56 3.94
N THR A 117 -15.30 10.75 2.93
CA THR A 117 -16.45 10.93 2.06
C THR A 117 -17.32 9.66 1.98
N PRO A 118 -18.61 9.78 1.58
CA PRO A 118 -19.46 8.61 1.36
C PRO A 118 -18.97 7.66 0.26
N CYS A 119 -18.20 8.19 -0.70
CA CYS A 119 -17.69 7.48 -1.86
C CYS A 119 -16.39 6.72 -1.57
N ASP A 120 -15.63 7.13 -0.56
CA ASP A 120 -14.36 6.49 -0.22
C ASP A 120 -14.54 4.99 0.09
N ILE A 121 -13.56 4.20 -0.33
CA ILE A 121 -13.47 2.77 -0.04
C ILE A 121 -12.36 2.57 0.98
N ALA A 122 -12.70 1.86 2.05
CA ALA A 122 -11.77 1.58 3.15
C ALA A 122 -11.86 0.12 3.57
N LEU A 123 -10.73 -0.57 3.50
CA LEU A 123 -10.54 -1.89 4.07
C LEU A 123 -9.45 -1.79 5.12
N LYS A 124 -9.75 -2.13 6.36
CA LYS A 124 -8.78 -2.19 7.45
C LYS A 124 -8.81 -3.58 8.04
N GLY A 125 -7.68 -4.25 7.97
CA GLY A 125 -7.46 -5.53 8.63
C GLY A 125 -6.50 -5.37 9.80
N GLY A 126 -6.41 -6.39 10.62
CA GLY A 126 -5.48 -6.44 11.73
C GLY A 126 -5.58 -7.79 12.42
N GLN A 127 -4.62 -8.08 13.31
CA GLN A 127 -4.63 -9.32 14.06
C GLN A 127 -5.89 -9.40 14.93
N PHE A 128 -6.71 -10.43 14.72
CA PHE A 128 -7.86 -10.66 15.58
C PHE A 128 -7.39 -10.98 17.00
N ARG A 129 -8.01 -10.33 17.97
CA ARG A 129 -7.81 -10.59 19.39
C ARG A 129 -9.14 -11.01 19.96
N ARG A 130 -9.15 -12.16 20.62
CA ARG A 130 -10.37 -12.71 21.22
C ARG A 130 -10.94 -11.72 22.24
N PRO A 131 -12.24 -11.37 22.18
CA PRO A 131 -12.86 -10.51 23.17
C PRO A 131 -12.88 -11.17 24.56
N LYS A 132 -12.80 -10.35 25.62
CA LYS A 132 -12.89 -10.83 27.00
C LYS A 132 -14.33 -11.21 27.35
N ARG A 133 -14.51 -12.39 27.96
CA ARG A 133 -15.83 -12.88 28.40
C ARG A 133 -16.00 -12.70 29.91
N TYR A 134 -17.23 -12.53 30.38
CA TYR A 134 -17.54 -12.50 31.82
C TYR A 134 -17.38 -13.89 32.46
N GLN A 135 -17.74 -14.94 31.70
CA GLN A 135 -17.63 -16.36 32.06
C GLN A 135 -17.22 -17.17 30.81
N PRO A 136 -16.76 -18.44 30.93
CA PRO A 136 -16.36 -19.26 29.77
C PRO A 136 -17.43 -19.32 28.68
N THR A 137 -18.70 -19.34 29.09
CA THR A 137 -19.90 -19.20 28.27
C THR A 137 -20.70 -17.99 28.75
N GLY A 138 -21.24 -17.20 27.83
CA GLY A 138 -22.12 -16.07 28.16
C GLY A 138 -21.72 -14.77 27.48
N ASP A 139 -22.26 -13.66 27.99
CA ASP A 139 -22.08 -12.34 27.38
C ASP A 139 -20.62 -11.85 27.44
N PHE A 140 -20.20 -11.15 26.38
CA PHE A 140 -18.95 -10.40 26.39
C PHE A 140 -19.06 -9.25 27.39
N LEU A 141 -17.99 -9.05 28.17
CA LEU A 141 -17.91 -7.93 29.12
C LEU A 141 -18.18 -6.60 28.40
N TYR A 142 -18.87 -5.69 29.08
CA TYR A 142 -19.03 -4.29 28.66
C TYR A 142 -17.64 -3.67 28.47
N TYR A 143 -17.18 -3.65 27.21
CA TYR A 143 -15.94 -3.03 26.74
C TYR A 143 -14.62 -3.51 27.41
N PRO A 144 -13.49 -3.40 26.71
CA PRO A 144 -13.33 -3.13 25.28
C PRO A 144 -13.18 -4.43 24.48
N TYR A 145 -13.85 -4.49 23.32
CA TYR A 145 -13.33 -5.32 22.24
C TYR A 145 -11.90 -4.82 21.97
N PRO A 146 -10.92 -5.71 21.88
CA PRO A 146 -9.54 -5.28 21.69
C PRO A 146 -9.42 -4.51 20.38
N GLU A 147 -8.93 -3.28 20.46
CA GLU A 147 -8.62 -2.47 19.29
C GLU A 147 -7.69 -3.22 18.34
N ALA A 148 -7.90 -3.03 17.04
CA ALA A 148 -6.96 -3.51 16.04
C ALA A 148 -5.58 -2.89 16.28
N LYS A 149 -4.57 -3.72 16.54
CA LYS A 149 -3.17 -3.29 16.60
C LYS A 149 -2.43 -3.78 15.37
N LYS A 150 -1.48 -2.96 14.91
CA LYS A 150 -0.71 -3.16 13.67
C LYS A 150 -1.62 -3.45 12.47
N PRO A 151 -2.51 -2.50 12.11
CA PRO A 151 -3.42 -2.74 11.02
C PRO A 151 -2.73 -2.59 9.66
N TYR A 152 -3.11 -3.43 8.71
CA TYR A 152 -2.89 -3.19 7.29
C TYR A 152 -4.17 -2.59 6.70
N CYS A 153 -4.05 -1.81 5.63
CA CYS A 153 -5.23 -1.19 5.05
C CYS A 153 -5.12 -0.94 3.55
N PHE A 154 -6.27 -0.97 2.90
CA PHE A 154 -6.47 -0.40 1.57
C PHE A 154 -7.38 0.81 1.71
N ARG A 155 -7.01 1.92 1.08
CA ARG A 155 -7.78 3.15 1.01
C ARG A 155 -7.87 3.60 -0.43
N TRP A 156 -9.09 3.89 -0.88
CA TRP A 156 -9.35 4.63 -2.11
C TRP A 156 -10.06 5.91 -1.73
N PHE A 157 -9.36 7.03 -1.93
CA PHE A 157 -9.84 8.38 -1.69
C PHE A 157 -10.53 8.87 -2.95
N HIS A 158 -11.86 9.00 -2.91
CA HIS A 158 -12.63 9.51 -4.05
C HIS A 158 -12.61 11.04 -4.15
N GLY A 159 -12.08 11.72 -3.13
CA GLY A 159 -11.97 13.17 -3.03
C GLY A 159 -13.26 13.84 -2.56
N GLN A 160 -13.12 14.99 -1.89
CA GLN A 160 -14.24 15.65 -1.20
C GLN A 160 -15.29 16.21 -2.17
N ASP A 161 -14.85 16.59 -3.36
CA ASP A 161 -15.71 17.24 -4.35
C ASP A 161 -16.45 16.25 -5.27
N ALA A 162 -16.05 14.98 -5.29
CA ALA A 162 -16.80 13.93 -6.00
C ALA A 162 -18.26 13.77 -5.52
N TYR A 163 -18.61 14.31 -4.35
CA TYR A 163 -19.97 14.32 -3.82
C TYR A 163 -20.72 15.64 -4.08
N LYS A 164 -20.04 16.71 -4.50
CA LYS A 164 -20.64 18.02 -4.73
C LYS A 164 -21.00 18.18 -6.22
N ALA A 165 -22.29 18.27 -6.51
CA ALA A 165 -22.84 18.85 -7.75
C ALA A 165 -22.56 18.18 -9.12
N GLY A 166 -22.19 16.90 -9.19
CA GLY A 166 -22.15 16.18 -10.48
C GLY A 166 -20.99 16.59 -11.41
N GLU A 167 -19.99 17.27 -10.86
CA GLU A 167 -18.73 17.57 -11.53
C GLU A 167 -17.71 16.45 -11.28
N ILE A 168 -16.75 16.32 -12.20
CA ILE A 168 -15.61 15.41 -12.02
C ILE A 168 -14.62 16.12 -11.09
N GLY A 169 -14.65 15.78 -9.80
CA GLY A 169 -13.76 16.35 -8.79
C GLY A 169 -12.38 15.68 -8.72
N GLU A 170 -11.49 16.30 -7.94
CA GLU A 170 -10.19 15.76 -7.53
C GLU A 170 -10.35 14.46 -6.71
N GLY A 171 -9.27 13.68 -6.58
CA GLY A 171 -9.19 12.43 -5.84
C GLY A 171 -8.91 11.23 -6.74
N ARG A 172 -9.56 10.10 -6.47
CA ARG A 172 -9.27 8.76 -7.04
C ARG A 172 -7.88 8.20 -6.72
N ASP A 173 -7.22 8.78 -5.74
CA ASP A 173 -5.96 8.27 -5.21
C ASP A 173 -6.21 6.99 -4.42
N TRP A 174 -5.24 6.07 -4.42
CA TRP A 174 -5.36 4.89 -3.57
C TRP A 174 -4.02 4.48 -2.98
N CYS A 175 -4.12 3.88 -1.79
CA CYS A 175 -2.98 3.40 -1.02
C CYS A 175 -3.28 2.01 -0.46
N LEU A 176 -2.35 1.10 -0.67
CA LEU A 176 -2.30 -0.20 -0.03
C LEU A 176 -1.12 -0.23 0.95
N ILE A 177 -1.41 -0.35 2.24
CA ILE A 177 -0.41 -0.56 3.29
C ILE A 177 -0.36 -2.06 3.60
N PHE A 178 0.83 -2.66 3.51
CA PHE A 178 0.99 -4.12 3.52
C PHE A 178 1.03 -4.77 4.91
N ASP A 179 1.59 -4.09 5.92
CA ASP A 179 1.79 -4.68 7.26
C ASP A 179 1.31 -3.74 8.37
N TYR A 180 1.99 -2.60 8.54
CA TYR A 180 1.79 -1.74 9.70
C TYR A 180 1.53 -0.29 9.33
N CYS A 181 0.25 0.09 9.30
CA CYS A 181 -0.21 1.47 9.23
C CYS A 181 -0.01 2.16 10.59
N GLN A 182 0.95 3.09 10.66
CA GLN A 182 1.24 3.85 11.88
C GLN A 182 0.05 4.73 12.31
N LEU A 183 -0.59 5.41 11.34
CA LEU A 183 -1.76 6.24 11.60
C LEU A 183 -2.94 5.42 12.12
N GLY A 184 -3.21 4.26 11.50
CA GLY A 184 -4.32 3.40 11.90
C GLY A 184 -4.11 2.70 13.24
N HIS A 185 -2.88 2.64 13.75
CA HIS A 185 -2.58 2.13 15.09
C HIS A 185 -2.73 3.18 16.17
N SER A 186 -2.22 4.39 15.90
CA SER A 186 -2.31 5.54 16.82
C SER A 186 -3.73 6.11 16.88
N ASN A 187 -4.45 6.08 15.75
CA ASN A 187 -5.86 6.46 15.63
C ASN A 187 -6.68 5.30 15.03
N PRO A 188 -7.22 4.39 15.87
CA PRO A 188 -7.92 3.18 15.43
C PRO A 188 -9.18 3.43 14.58
N GLU A 189 -9.83 4.58 14.74
CA GLU A 189 -11.02 4.96 13.97
C GLU A 189 -10.66 5.44 12.55
N CYS A 190 -9.41 5.91 12.38
CA CYS A 190 -8.89 6.50 11.15
C CYS A 190 -9.61 7.78 10.72
N GLU A 191 -10.13 8.57 11.67
CA GLU A 191 -10.77 9.87 11.41
C GLU A 191 -9.79 10.89 10.78
N LEU A 192 -8.50 10.73 11.05
CA LEU A 192 -7.42 11.59 10.53
C LEU A 192 -6.95 11.20 9.13
N CYS A 193 -7.40 10.06 8.59
CA CYS A 193 -6.99 9.56 7.28
C CYS A 193 -7.88 10.17 6.19
N LYS A 194 -7.62 11.45 5.85
CA LYS A 194 -8.48 12.27 4.99
C LYS A 194 -8.15 12.19 3.51
N THR A 195 -6.86 12.20 3.19
CA THR A 195 -6.32 12.14 1.83
C THR A 195 -5.17 11.13 1.79
N ILE A 196 -4.66 10.83 0.61
CA ILE A 196 -3.48 9.95 0.46
C ILE A 196 -2.25 10.49 1.22
N ASP A 197 -2.14 11.80 1.38
CA ASP A 197 -1.05 12.47 2.11
C ASP A 197 -1.12 12.30 3.62
N SER A 198 -2.29 11.91 4.15
CA SER A 198 -2.46 11.56 5.56
C SER A 198 -1.67 10.30 5.94
N ILE A 199 -1.35 9.46 4.95
CA ILE A 199 -0.50 8.29 5.12
C ILE A 199 0.94 8.74 4.85
N GLU A 200 1.72 8.98 5.89
CA GLU A 200 3.10 9.46 5.75
C GLU A 200 4.05 8.42 5.15
N ARG A 201 5.12 8.88 4.49
CA ARG A 201 6.24 8.04 4.02
C ARG A 201 6.93 7.30 5.17
N LEU A 202 7.16 8.03 6.26
CA LEU A 202 7.99 7.59 7.37
C LEU A 202 7.35 6.37 8.07
N LYS A 203 8.17 5.35 8.36
CA LYS A 203 7.79 4.13 9.12
C LYS A 203 6.64 3.30 8.53
N ASN A 204 6.13 3.62 7.34
CA ASN A 204 5.13 2.83 6.62
C ASN A 204 5.77 2.05 5.46
N GLN A 205 5.16 0.91 5.12
CA GLN A 205 5.43 0.15 3.90
C GLN A 205 4.14 0.09 3.09
N TYR A 206 4.17 0.61 1.86
CA TYR A 206 2.96 0.77 1.07
C TYR A 206 3.21 0.69 -0.43
N PHE A 207 2.10 0.60 -1.15
CA PHE A 207 1.97 1.01 -2.53
C PHE A 207 1.00 2.19 -2.59
N LYS A 208 1.37 3.28 -3.25
CA LYS A 208 0.53 4.45 -3.47
C LYS A 208 0.41 4.73 -4.96
N PHE A 209 -0.77 5.17 -5.36
CA PHE A 209 -1.05 5.65 -6.70
C PHE A 209 -1.78 6.98 -6.61
N TYR A 210 -1.24 7.97 -7.29
CA TYR A 210 -1.76 9.32 -7.38
C TYR A 210 -2.45 9.47 -8.73
N SER A 211 -3.70 9.92 -8.74
CA SER A 211 -4.50 10.02 -9.96
C SER A 211 -4.12 11.27 -10.77
N GLU A 212 -4.69 11.41 -11.98
CA GLU A 212 -4.60 12.63 -12.81
C GLU A 212 -5.01 13.91 -12.08
N GLN A 213 -6.01 13.80 -11.21
CA GLN A 213 -6.57 14.93 -10.47
C GLN A 213 -6.37 14.65 -8.98
N THR A 214 -5.16 14.29 -8.57
CA THR A 214 -4.88 13.95 -7.17
C THR A 214 -5.16 15.12 -6.23
N GLU A 215 -5.70 14.86 -5.03
CA GLU A 215 -5.77 15.87 -3.96
C GLU A 215 -4.42 16.01 -3.23
N SER A 216 -3.42 15.21 -3.61
CA SER A 216 -2.08 15.26 -3.02
C SER A 216 -1.39 16.57 -3.34
N ARG A 217 -0.75 17.16 -2.33
CA ARG A 217 0.16 18.30 -2.48
C ARG A 217 1.61 17.89 -2.22
N LYS A 218 1.88 16.58 -2.14
CA LYS A 218 3.20 15.98 -1.86
C LYS A 218 3.75 15.14 -3.01
N ALA A 219 2.92 14.84 -4.01
CA ALA A 219 3.29 14.08 -5.19
C ALA A 219 2.58 14.62 -6.42
N TYR A 220 3.19 14.43 -7.57
CA TYR A 220 2.60 14.81 -8.84
C TYR A 220 1.51 13.82 -9.28
N PRO A 221 0.59 14.26 -10.15
CA PRO A 221 -0.38 13.40 -10.79
C PRO A 221 0.24 12.19 -11.50
N TRP A 222 -0.50 11.09 -11.56
CA TRP A 222 -0.11 9.82 -12.20
C TRP A 222 1.13 9.13 -11.63
N ARG A 223 1.65 9.58 -10.48
CA ARG A 223 2.75 8.90 -9.81
C ARG A 223 2.30 7.53 -9.26
N ALA A 224 3.15 6.53 -9.41
CA ALA A 224 3.07 5.28 -8.65
C ALA A 224 4.30 5.13 -7.76
N GLU A 225 4.09 4.71 -6.51
CA GLU A 225 5.17 4.57 -5.53
C GLU A 225 5.03 3.29 -4.72
N PHE A 226 6.05 2.44 -4.78
CA PHE A 226 6.22 1.31 -3.88
C PHE A 226 7.32 1.62 -2.87
N LYS A 227 6.96 1.69 -1.59
CA LYS A 227 7.88 2.00 -0.50
C LYS A 227 8.13 0.80 0.40
N ALA A 228 9.40 0.47 0.60
CA ALA A 228 9.84 -0.55 1.54
C ALA A 228 10.04 0.02 2.95
N ARG A 229 9.98 -0.87 3.95
CA ARG A 229 10.13 -0.50 5.36
C ARG A 229 11.52 0.05 5.71
N CYS A 230 12.56 -0.34 4.97
CA CYS A 230 13.92 0.16 5.18
C CYS A 230 14.10 1.64 4.83
N GLY A 231 13.15 2.23 4.11
CA GLY A 231 13.24 3.60 3.58
C GLY A 231 13.18 3.59 2.06
N SER A 232 13.95 2.70 1.42
CA SER A 232 14.04 2.62 -0.04
C SER A 232 12.69 2.48 -0.74
N PHE A 233 12.60 3.06 -1.93
CA PHE A 233 11.37 3.07 -2.71
C PHE A 233 11.62 2.97 -4.21
N TRP A 234 10.58 2.52 -4.92
CA TRP A 234 10.49 2.57 -6.37
C TRP A 234 9.39 3.56 -6.74
N ILE A 235 9.74 4.55 -7.55
CA ILE A 235 8.80 5.54 -8.09
C ILE A 235 8.70 5.39 -9.61
N PHE A 236 7.49 5.59 -10.12
CA PHE A 236 7.21 5.88 -11.51
C PHE A 236 6.56 7.26 -11.55
N GLU A 237 7.28 8.23 -12.10
CA GLU A 237 6.81 9.58 -12.35
C GLU A 237 6.36 9.69 -13.80
N SER A 238 5.21 10.32 -14.02
CA SER A 238 4.56 10.32 -15.34
C SER A 238 4.39 11.72 -15.93
N THR A 239 4.60 12.79 -15.15
CA THR A 239 4.45 14.17 -15.63
C THR A 239 5.74 14.95 -15.56
N ASP A 240 5.99 15.71 -16.62
CA ASP A 240 7.08 16.67 -16.81
C ASP A 240 6.68 18.11 -16.45
N SER A 241 5.39 18.34 -16.17
CA SER A 241 4.82 19.66 -15.97
C SER A 241 3.63 19.58 -15.02
N PRO A 242 3.88 19.45 -13.70
CA PRO A 242 2.82 19.23 -12.72
C PRO A 242 1.91 20.47 -12.51
N GLY A 243 2.31 21.64 -13.00
CA GLY A 243 1.68 22.93 -12.70
C GLY A 243 2.22 23.57 -11.41
N GLU A 244 2.02 24.88 -11.25
CA GLU A 244 2.62 25.68 -10.16
C GLU A 244 2.12 25.30 -8.75
N GLU A 245 1.03 24.55 -8.63
CA GLU A 245 0.38 24.27 -7.34
C GLU A 245 0.83 22.97 -6.65
N TYR A 246 1.81 22.27 -7.21
CA TYR A 246 2.29 21.00 -6.66
C TYR A 246 3.72 21.12 -6.16
N THR A 247 3.95 20.58 -4.97
CA THR A 247 5.29 20.39 -4.40
C THR A 247 5.52 18.90 -4.21
N SER A 248 6.63 18.36 -4.70
CA SER A 248 6.96 16.98 -4.39
C SER A 248 7.83 16.87 -3.14
N GLU A 249 7.53 15.90 -2.28
CA GLU A 249 8.37 15.56 -1.12
C GLU A 249 9.67 14.81 -1.50
N VAL A 250 9.83 14.47 -2.79
CA VAL A 250 11.04 13.89 -3.39
C VAL A 250 11.34 14.69 -4.66
N TYR A 251 12.61 15.01 -4.91
CA TYR A 251 13.01 15.64 -6.17
C TYR A 251 12.48 14.87 -7.37
N THR A 252 11.66 15.54 -8.16
CA THR A 252 11.10 15.04 -9.41
C THR A 252 11.11 16.22 -10.38
N GLU A 253 12.10 16.26 -11.26
CA GLU A 253 12.24 17.29 -12.31
C GLU A 253 12.01 16.64 -13.68
N GLY A 254 11.26 17.34 -14.53
CA GLY A 254 11.29 17.30 -16.00
C GLY A 254 11.42 15.93 -16.66
N GLU A 255 10.38 15.55 -17.40
CA GLU A 255 10.18 14.26 -18.06
C GLU A 255 9.75 13.17 -17.07
N GLY A 256 8.78 12.32 -17.46
CA GLY A 256 8.47 11.13 -16.67
C GLY A 256 9.73 10.30 -16.46
N TYR A 257 9.80 9.46 -15.44
CA TYR A 257 10.91 8.52 -15.24
C TYR A 257 10.49 7.42 -14.28
N TRP A 258 11.26 6.34 -14.23
CA TRP A 258 11.20 5.45 -13.07
C TRP A 258 12.52 5.48 -12.33
N ALA A 259 12.43 5.38 -11.00
CA ALA A 259 13.60 5.45 -10.14
C ALA A 259 13.54 4.44 -9.00
N VAL A 260 14.66 3.77 -8.75
CA VAL A 260 14.89 3.04 -7.51
C VAL A 260 15.77 3.91 -6.62
N GLN A 261 15.21 4.38 -5.52
CA GLN A 261 15.87 5.28 -4.59
C GLN A 261 16.23 4.53 -3.31
N GLY A 262 17.50 4.55 -2.96
CA GLY A 262 17.96 4.17 -1.63
C GLY A 262 17.57 5.25 -0.64
N ALA A 263 17.01 4.85 0.50
CA ALA A 263 16.76 5.76 1.61
C ALA A 263 16.85 4.99 2.94
N LYS A 264 17.18 5.71 4.01
CA LYS A 264 17.24 5.18 5.36
C LYS A 264 16.56 6.13 6.33
N THR A 265 15.87 5.58 7.31
CA THR A 265 15.37 6.38 8.43
C THR A 265 16.48 6.61 9.45
N GLU A 266 16.87 7.88 9.65
CA GLU A 266 17.87 8.33 10.62
C GLU A 266 17.23 9.46 11.45
N ASP A 267 17.26 9.36 12.79
CA ASP A 267 16.66 10.35 13.71
C ASP A 267 15.22 10.78 13.37
N ASP A 268 14.37 9.82 13.01
CA ASP A 268 12.98 10.03 12.57
C ASP A 268 12.83 10.90 11.32
N GLN A 269 13.88 10.98 10.49
CA GLN A 269 13.87 11.60 9.17
C GLN A 269 14.24 10.57 8.09
N GLU A 270 13.69 10.72 6.89
CA GLU A 270 14.09 9.91 5.74
C GLU A 270 15.28 10.59 5.06
N VAL A 271 16.44 9.93 5.08
CA VAL A 271 17.66 10.41 4.45
C VAL A 271 17.85 9.65 3.14
N LEU A 272 17.73 10.36 2.03
CA LEU A 272 17.97 9.81 0.70
C LEU A 272 19.46 9.43 0.55
N LYS A 273 19.71 8.36 -0.18
CA LYS A 273 21.04 7.82 -0.50
C LYS A 273 21.16 7.72 -2.02
N GLY A 274 21.98 6.83 -2.57
CA GLY A 274 22.06 6.65 -4.02
C GLY A 274 20.76 6.19 -4.68
N HIS A 275 20.69 6.37 -5.99
CA HIS A 275 19.54 6.06 -6.82
C HIS A 275 19.92 5.52 -8.20
N ILE A 276 18.93 4.97 -8.88
CA ILE A 276 18.96 4.66 -10.31
C ILE A 276 17.75 5.35 -10.92
N ARG A 277 17.93 6.11 -12.01
CA ARG A 277 16.87 6.77 -12.77
C ARG A 277 16.93 6.31 -14.22
N HIS A 278 15.76 6.16 -14.83
CA HIS A 278 15.63 5.88 -16.25
C HIS A 278 14.49 6.71 -16.81
N HIS A 279 14.83 7.50 -17.82
CA HIS A 279 13.90 8.40 -18.50
C HIS A 279 13.27 7.70 -19.72
N PRO A 280 12.03 8.04 -20.12
CA PRO A 280 11.36 7.53 -21.31
C PRO A 280 12.14 7.78 -22.59
N GLY A 281 12.95 8.85 -22.63
CA GLY A 281 13.87 9.15 -23.73
C GLY A 281 15.02 8.15 -23.87
N GLY A 282 15.21 7.23 -22.91
CA GLY A 282 16.26 6.22 -22.93
C GLY A 282 17.50 6.57 -22.11
N ASP A 283 17.56 7.77 -21.54
CA ASP A 283 18.63 8.20 -20.64
C ASP A 283 18.59 7.39 -19.34
N ILE A 284 19.77 6.94 -18.89
CA ILE A 284 19.93 6.19 -17.65
C ILE A 284 20.99 6.84 -16.78
N GLU A 285 20.67 6.98 -15.49
CA GLU A 285 21.58 7.47 -14.46
C GLU A 285 21.66 6.48 -13.30
N ILE A 286 22.87 6.26 -12.80
CA ILE A 286 23.13 5.56 -11.54
C ILE A 286 24.00 6.47 -10.69
N HIS A 287 23.53 6.80 -9.50
CA HIS A 287 24.20 7.76 -8.63
C HIS A 287 24.32 7.20 -7.21
N SER A 288 25.51 7.31 -6.60
CA SER A 288 25.76 6.86 -5.22
C SER A 288 25.19 7.78 -4.14
N ALA A 289 24.81 9.01 -4.50
CA ALA A 289 24.23 10.01 -3.62
C ALA A 289 22.91 10.54 -4.21
N THR A 290 22.17 11.27 -3.39
CA THR A 290 21.05 12.11 -3.81
C THR A 290 21.18 13.38 -2.99
N ASN A 291 21.67 14.45 -3.62
CA ASN A 291 21.63 15.79 -3.04
C ASN A 291 20.68 16.61 -3.90
N ASP A 292 19.53 16.97 -3.32
CA ASP A 292 18.54 17.79 -3.99
C ASP A 292 18.89 19.28 -3.77
N PRO A 293 18.99 20.14 -4.81
CA PRO A 293 18.77 19.88 -6.24
C PRO A 293 20.05 19.64 -7.05
N ASP A 294 21.24 19.87 -6.47
CA ASP A 294 22.47 20.04 -7.25
C ASP A 294 23.09 18.71 -7.74
N ASP A 295 22.72 17.58 -7.11
CA ASP A 295 23.19 16.22 -7.36
C ASP A 295 24.70 16.16 -7.67
N ASP A 296 25.50 16.87 -6.86
CA ASP A 296 26.90 17.21 -7.10
C ASP A 296 27.87 16.53 -6.12
N THR A 297 27.48 15.41 -5.53
CA THR A 297 28.32 14.67 -4.57
C THR A 297 28.34 13.18 -4.87
N GLY A 298 29.40 12.49 -4.45
CA GLY A 298 29.54 11.06 -4.70
C GLY A 298 29.88 10.76 -6.17
N VAL A 299 29.57 9.54 -6.59
CA VAL A 299 29.89 9.01 -7.93
C VAL A 299 28.62 8.79 -8.75
N ARG A 300 28.60 9.32 -9.97
CA ARG A 300 27.53 9.17 -10.96
C ARG A 300 28.03 8.48 -12.22
N CYS A 301 27.20 7.59 -12.75
CA CYS A 301 27.30 7.01 -14.08
C CYS A 301 26.07 7.41 -14.89
N SER A 302 26.26 8.08 -16.02
CA SER A 302 25.20 8.58 -16.90
C SER A 302 25.39 8.04 -18.31
N LEU A 303 24.30 7.62 -18.94
CA LEU A 303 24.25 7.02 -20.28
C LEU A 303 23.18 7.73 -21.08
N ALA A 304 23.60 8.60 -22.01
CA ALA A 304 22.67 9.36 -22.84
C ALA A 304 22.12 8.50 -23.98
N ALA A 305 20.83 8.61 -24.23
CA ALA A 305 20.24 8.22 -25.50
C ALA A 305 20.86 9.06 -26.63
N PRO A 306 20.99 8.51 -27.85
CA PRO A 306 21.60 9.20 -28.99
C PRO A 306 21.00 10.59 -29.27
N GLU A 307 19.69 10.71 -29.09
CA GLU A 307 18.87 11.90 -29.32
C GLU A 307 18.68 12.79 -28.09
N SER A 308 19.19 12.38 -26.92
CA SER A 308 18.98 13.12 -25.68
C SER A 308 19.53 14.55 -25.78
N SER A 309 18.79 15.51 -25.23
CA SER A 309 19.26 16.88 -25.07
C SER A 309 19.67 17.21 -23.63
N LEU A 310 19.46 16.27 -22.69
CA LEU A 310 19.80 16.44 -21.29
C LEU A 310 21.30 16.46 -21.07
N TRP A 311 22.05 15.66 -21.83
CA TRP A 311 23.50 15.53 -21.70
C TRP A 311 24.22 15.77 -23.04
N GLU A 312 25.36 16.46 -22.97
CA GLU A 312 26.22 16.73 -24.14
C GLU A 312 27.03 15.50 -24.55
N PHE A 313 27.25 14.57 -23.61
CA PHE A 313 28.02 13.35 -23.80
C PHE A 313 27.14 12.13 -24.06
N ALA A 314 27.74 11.04 -24.57
CA ALA A 314 27.09 9.74 -24.75
C ALA A 314 27.15 8.89 -23.46
N ALA A 315 28.27 8.93 -22.74
CA ALA A 315 28.41 8.27 -21.44
C ALA A 315 29.41 9.01 -20.54
N GLU A 316 29.17 9.04 -19.23
CA GLU A 316 30.09 9.61 -18.25
C GLU A 316 30.08 8.79 -16.96
N ILE A 317 31.26 8.49 -16.41
CA ILE A 317 31.43 8.11 -15.01
C ILE A 317 32.24 9.21 -14.34
N ARG A 318 31.68 9.84 -13.31
CA ARG A 318 32.29 10.99 -12.62
C ARG A 318 32.21 10.82 -11.12
N ASP A 319 33.31 11.08 -10.43
CA ASP A 319 33.35 11.30 -8.99
C ASP A 319 33.35 12.81 -8.73
N PHE A 320 32.26 13.33 -8.19
CA PHE A 320 32.14 14.75 -7.86
C PHE A 320 33.03 15.19 -6.70
N THR A 321 33.46 14.26 -5.84
CA THR A 321 34.32 14.56 -4.68
C THR A 321 35.72 14.94 -5.11
N THR A 322 36.27 14.22 -6.10
CA THR A 322 37.62 14.44 -6.61
C THR A 322 37.62 15.24 -7.92
N GLY A 323 36.50 15.24 -8.64
CA GLY A 323 36.38 15.80 -9.99
C GLY A 323 36.92 14.86 -11.09
N ALA A 324 37.40 13.67 -10.75
CA ALA A 324 37.86 12.69 -11.73
C ALA A 324 36.69 12.16 -12.57
N TYR A 325 36.92 11.94 -13.87
CA TYR A 325 35.91 11.38 -14.77
C TYR A 325 36.50 10.59 -15.94
N VAL A 326 35.66 9.71 -16.49
CA VAL A 326 35.82 9.12 -17.83
C VAL A 326 34.55 9.42 -18.61
N ARG A 327 34.67 10.00 -19.80
CA ARG A 327 33.56 10.46 -20.61
C ARG A 327 33.74 10.05 -22.07
N ILE A 328 32.64 9.63 -22.70
CA ILE A 328 32.54 9.40 -24.14
C ILE A 328 31.61 10.47 -24.69
N GLU A 329 32.11 11.32 -25.57
CA GLU A 329 31.33 12.36 -26.26
C GLU A 329 30.50 11.76 -27.39
N LYS A 330 29.43 12.46 -27.79
CA LYS A 330 28.53 12.00 -28.87
C LYS A 330 29.22 11.93 -30.24
N ASP A 331 30.31 12.65 -30.44
CA ASP A 331 31.14 12.60 -31.64
C ASP A 331 32.16 11.45 -31.63
N GLY A 332 32.17 10.63 -30.58
CA GLY A 332 33.04 9.47 -30.43
C GLY A 332 34.36 9.74 -29.70
N LYS A 333 34.65 10.99 -29.29
CA LYS A 333 35.84 11.28 -28.47
C LYS A 333 35.73 10.64 -27.09
N VAL A 334 36.84 10.10 -26.59
CA VAL A 334 36.94 9.57 -25.22
C VAL A 334 37.89 10.45 -24.42
N MET A 335 37.40 10.97 -23.30
CA MET A 335 38.18 11.80 -22.37
C MET A 335 38.32 11.07 -21.03
N ALA A 336 39.52 11.09 -20.48
CA ALA A 336 39.80 10.61 -19.13
C ALA A 336 40.56 11.69 -18.37
N TYR A 337 40.03 12.09 -17.22
CA TYR A 337 40.63 13.11 -16.37
C TYR A 337 40.77 12.59 -14.94
N SER A 338 41.93 12.84 -14.35
CA SER A 338 42.21 12.58 -12.95
C SER A 338 43.04 13.73 -12.39
N PRO A 339 42.71 14.27 -11.21
CA PRO A 339 43.52 15.31 -10.58
C PRO A 339 44.86 14.79 -10.03
N VAL A 340 45.08 13.47 -9.99
CA VAL A 340 46.26 12.85 -9.36
C VAL A 340 47.08 12.02 -10.36
N GLU A 341 46.50 10.94 -10.87
CA GLU A 341 47.19 9.98 -11.74
C GLU A 341 46.19 9.22 -12.61
N ILE A 342 46.55 8.94 -13.86
CA ILE A 342 45.90 7.94 -14.72
C ILE A 342 46.94 6.86 -15.00
N ARG A 343 46.64 5.61 -14.62
CA ARG A 343 47.53 4.48 -14.81
C ARG A 343 46.94 3.45 -15.76
N LEU A 344 47.56 3.28 -16.92
CA LEU A 344 47.23 2.22 -17.87
C LEU A 344 48.18 1.04 -17.65
N THR A 345 47.65 -0.15 -17.42
CA THR A 345 48.45 -1.37 -17.21
C THR A 345 47.88 -2.50 -18.06
N ALA A 346 48.63 -2.89 -19.09
CA ALA A 346 48.31 -4.04 -19.93
C ALA A 346 49.61 -4.65 -20.48
N PRO A 347 49.63 -5.96 -20.83
CA PRO A 347 50.78 -6.58 -21.48
C PRO A 347 51.17 -5.92 -22.80
N LYS A 348 50.20 -5.32 -23.50
CA LYS A 348 50.39 -4.51 -24.70
C LYS A 348 49.38 -3.37 -24.67
N ILE A 349 49.86 -2.14 -24.78
CA ILE A 349 49.03 -0.96 -25.02
C ILE A 349 49.30 -0.55 -26.47
N VAL A 350 48.25 -0.46 -27.27
CA VAL A 350 48.32 -0.07 -28.68
C VAL A 350 47.53 1.21 -28.82
N LEU A 351 48.20 2.26 -29.29
CA LEU A 351 47.59 3.54 -29.62
C LEU A 351 47.67 3.65 -31.15
N GLU A 352 46.55 3.39 -31.81
CA GLU A 352 46.41 3.45 -33.27
C GLU A 352 45.44 4.58 -33.60
N GLY A 353 45.92 5.59 -34.33
CA GLY A 353 45.15 6.76 -34.75
C GLY A 353 45.87 7.47 -35.89
N GLU A 354 45.11 8.12 -36.79
CA GLU A 354 45.67 8.94 -37.87
C GLU A 354 46.05 10.36 -37.39
N ASP A 355 45.56 10.77 -36.21
CA ASP A 355 45.76 12.10 -35.60
C ASP A 355 46.63 12.05 -34.32
N GLU A 356 47.12 13.22 -33.90
CA GLU A 356 48.00 13.46 -32.75
C GLU A 356 47.36 13.02 -31.41
N ILE A 357 48.12 12.31 -30.57
CA ILE A 357 47.69 11.95 -29.21
C ILE A 357 48.03 13.13 -28.31
N ASP A 358 47.05 13.99 -28.05
CA ASP A 358 47.26 15.14 -27.18
C ASP A 358 47.28 14.70 -25.71
N LEU A 359 48.39 14.98 -25.05
CA LEU A 359 48.65 14.57 -23.67
C LEU A 359 48.99 15.82 -22.87
N ASP A 360 48.02 16.32 -22.11
CA ASP A 360 48.20 17.47 -21.22
C ASP A 360 49.23 17.23 -20.12
N ALA A 361 49.64 15.97 -19.90
CA ALA A 361 50.62 15.56 -18.90
C ALA A 361 51.64 14.55 -19.47
N PRO A 362 52.90 14.58 -19.01
CA PRO A 362 53.96 13.71 -19.51
C PRO A 362 53.68 12.23 -19.22
N VAL A 363 53.91 11.36 -20.22
CA VAL A 363 53.88 9.91 -20.02
C VAL A 363 55.14 9.48 -19.28
N ILE A 364 54.97 8.96 -18.07
CA ILE A 364 56.06 8.42 -17.26
C ILE A 364 55.95 6.89 -17.26
N ASN A 365 56.87 6.21 -17.95
CA ASN A 365 57.01 4.76 -17.81
C ASN A 365 57.57 4.43 -16.40
N GLN A 366 57.26 3.25 -15.84
CA GLN A 366 57.80 2.76 -14.56
C GLN A 366 59.35 2.78 -14.47
N ASN A 367 60.04 2.96 -15.59
CA ASN A 367 61.49 3.15 -15.67
C ASN A 367 61.96 4.63 -15.65
N GLY A 368 61.07 5.61 -15.41
CA GLY A 368 61.41 7.04 -15.35
C GLY A 368 61.72 7.68 -16.71
N VAL A 369 61.48 6.99 -17.82
CA VAL A 369 61.66 7.52 -19.17
C VAL A 369 60.42 8.34 -19.54
N GLN A 370 60.61 9.66 -19.71
CA GLN A 370 59.62 10.54 -20.35
C GLN A 370 59.52 10.15 -21.83
N ILE A 371 58.33 9.78 -22.26
CA ILE A 371 58.03 9.62 -23.69
C ILE A 371 57.51 10.99 -24.13
N HIS A 372 58.32 11.73 -24.88
CA HIS A 372 57.82 12.89 -25.60
C HIS A 372 57.02 12.41 -26.81
N PRO A 373 55.88 13.05 -27.13
CA PRO A 373 55.10 12.73 -28.31
C PRO A 373 55.94 12.79 -29.59
#